data_AF-A0A425B322-F1
#
_entry.id   AF-A0A425B322-F1
#
_cell.length_a   1.000
_cell.length_b   1.000
_cell.length_c   1.000
_cell.angle_alpha   90.00
_cell.angle_beta   90.00
_cell.angle_gamma   90.00
#
_symmetry.space_group_name_H-M   'P 1'
#
loop_
_entity.id
_entity.type
_entity.pdbx_description
1 polymer ?
#
loop_
_entity_poly.entity_id
_entity_poly.type
_entity_poly.pdbx_seq_one_letter_code
_entity_poly.pdbx_strand_id
1 'polypeptide(L)'
;MSIAQNQAVALAKQFNIQGDPQELVQTLKATAFKGNATDAQFNALMIVSTQYGLNPFTREIYAFPDKNNGITPVVGVDGWARIINSHPQFDGMDFAADAESCTCKIYRKDRNHPITVTEYLEECKRNTQPWNSHPRRMLRHKAMIQAARLAFGFGGIYDEDEAQRIQTNETPKEAKADPEQDRLIAEGEAAANKGMEAYKKWFSEIGAAGRLKLGSENHERFKQIAANTIEAETVETAKPTPTEEQFAALVEAVSTGMKEVAEVLEAYALTEEQAAEINAL
;
A
#
# COMPACT_ATOMS: atom_id res chain seq x y z
N MET A 1 32.73 19.33 35.41
CA MET A 1 31.39 18.93 34.93
C MET A 1 31.54 18.07 33.69
N SER A 2 30.80 16.97 33.60
CA SER A 2 30.75 16.15 32.38
C SER A 2 30.05 16.88 31.24
N ILE A 3 30.23 16.41 30.00
CA ILE A 3 29.50 16.94 28.83
C ILE A 3 27.98 16.88 29.08
N ALA A 4 27.48 15.78 29.67
CA ALA A 4 26.08 15.60 30.01
C ALA A 4 25.59 16.66 31.02
N GLN A 5 26.37 16.95 32.06
CA GLN A 5 26.01 18.00 33.03
C GLN A 5 25.98 19.38 32.38
N ASN A 6 26.93 19.69 31.49
CA ASN A 6 26.94 20.96 30.75
C ASN A 6 25.69 21.11 29.86
N GLN A 7 25.29 20.04 29.16
CA GLN A 7 24.07 20.03 28.34
C GLN A 7 22.81 20.20 29.19
N ALA A 8 22.72 19.51 30.33
CA ALA A 8 21.62 19.66 31.26
C ALA A 8 21.51 21.09 31.82
N VAL A 9 22.65 21.73 32.14
CA VAL A 9 22.67 23.14 32.60
C VAL A 9 22.25 24.10 31.49
N ALA A 10 22.68 23.89 30.25
CA ALA A 10 22.27 24.73 29.12
C ALA A 10 20.75 24.67 28.91
N LEU A 11 20.19 23.45 28.92
CA LEU A 11 18.76 23.22 28.84
C LEU A 11 18.00 23.86 30.02
N ALA A 12 18.51 23.67 31.24
CA ALA A 12 17.91 24.22 32.45
C ALA A 12 17.87 25.75 32.40
N LYS A 13 18.94 26.41 31.95
CA LYS A 13 18.97 27.85 31.73
C LYS A 13 17.94 28.30 30.69
N GLN A 14 17.83 27.57 29.58
CA GLN A 14 16.89 27.89 28.51
C GLN A 14 15.43 27.87 28.97
N PHE A 15 15.07 26.92 29.83
CA PHE A 15 13.70 26.77 30.33
C PHE A 15 13.49 27.29 31.75
N ASN A 16 14.47 28.02 32.29
CA ASN A 16 14.44 28.56 33.66
C ASN A 16 14.16 27.50 34.74
N ILE A 17 14.76 26.32 34.58
CA ILE A 17 14.67 25.19 35.51
C ILE A 17 15.79 25.34 36.54
N GLN A 18 15.43 25.25 37.82
CA GLN A 18 16.37 25.24 38.93
C GLN A 18 16.62 23.80 39.37
N GLY A 19 17.85 23.47 39.75
CA GLY A 19 18.19 22.15 40.26
C GLY A 19 19.66 21.81 40.14
N ASP A 20 20.05 20.72 40.79
CA ASP A 20 21.39 20.16 40.66
C ASP A 20 21.58 19.53 39.26
N PRO A 21 22.70 19.81 38.56
CA PRO A 21 22.95 19.28 37.22
C PRO A 21 22.94 17.75 37.13
N GLN A 22 23.40 17.05 38.18
CA GLN A 22 23.44 15.59 38.20
C GLN A 22 22.04 15.01 38.37
N GLU A 23 21.21 15.58 39.25
CA GLU A 23 19.80 15.21 39.39
C GLU A 23 19.03 15.44 38.08
N LEU A 24 19.24 16.59 37.42
CA LEU A 24 18.61 16.90 36.14
C LEU A 24 18.92 15.86 35.05
N VAL A 25 20.19 15.44 34.94
CA VAL A 25 20.58 14.37 34.00
C VAL A 25 19.85 13.07 34.32
N GLN A 26 19.77 12.68 35.60
CA GLN A 26 19.09 11.46 36.02
C GLN A 26 17.59 11.50 35.70
N THR A 27 16.91 12.61 36.04
CA THR A 27 15.48 12.79 35.75
C THR A 27 15.21 12.74 34.25
N LEU A 28 16.01 13.43 33.44
CA LEU A 28 15.85 13.43 31.99
C LEU A 28 16.06 12.04 31.39
N LYS A 29 17.10 11.30 31.83
CA LYS A 29 17.30 9.91 31.40
C LYS A 29 16.10 9.02 31.76
N ALA A 30 15.53 9.19 32.95
CA ALA A 30 14.39 8.39 33.41
C ALA A 30 13.07 8.71 32.68
N THR A 31 12.90 9.93 32.16
CA THR A 31 11.60 10.43 31.66
C THR A 31 11.54 10.58 30.14
N ALA A 32 12.66 10.92 29.50
CA ALA A 32 12.77 11.17 28.06
C ALA A 32 13.30 9.96 27.26
N PHE A 33 13.71 8.88 27.93
CA PHE A 33 14.22 7.66 27.28
C PHE A 33 13.41 6.44 27.71
N LYS A 34 13.26 5.48 26.79
CA LYS A 34 12.74 4.15 27.12
C LYS A 34 13.91 3.26 27.54
N GLY A 35 14.13 3.11 28.85
CA GLY A 35 15.18 2.28 29.43
C GLY A 35 16.44 3.04 29.84
N ASN A 36 17.52 2.31 30.13
CA ASN A 36 18.77 2.91 30.61
C ASN A 36 19.54 3.60 29.47
N ALA A 37 19.55 4.94 29.50
CA ALA A 37 20.27 5.75 28.52
C ALA A 37 21.76 5.93 28.89
N THR A 38 22.63 5.70 27.91
CA THR A 38 24.06 6.03 28.01
C THR A 38 24.26 7.55 27.97
N ASP A 39 25.42 8.03 28.42
CA ASP A 39 25.76 9.46 28.32
C ASP A 39 25.82 9.93 26.87
N ALA A 40 26.24 9.07 25.94
CA ALA A 40 26.28 9.39 24.51
C ALA A 40 24.86 9.59 23.93
N GLN A 41 23.93 8.68 24.25
CA GLN A 41 22.53 8.80 23.83
C GLN A 41 21.86 10.02 24.47
N PHE A 42 22.16 10.30 25.75
CA PHE A 42 21.70 11.51 26.43
C PHE A 42 22.17 12.77 25.70
N ASN A 43 23.47 12.88 25.43
CA ASN A 43 24.05 14.02 24.75
C ASN A 43 23.47 14.21 23.35
N ALA A 44 23.27 13.12 22.59
CA ALA A 44 22.65 13.18 21.26
C ALA A 44 21.25 13.80 21.30
N LEU A 45 20.40 13.41 22.26
CA LEU A 45 19.07 14.01 22.42
C LEU A 45 19.16 15.49 22.82
N MET A 46 20.05 15.83 23.76
CA MET A 46 20.20 17.21 24.25
C MET A 46 20.70 18.18 23.18
N ILE A 47 21.57 17.73 22.27
CA ILE A 47 22.04 18.54 21.13
C ILE A 47 20.85 18.93 20.25
N VAL A 48 20.00 17.96 19.89
CA VAL A 48 18.82 18.20 19.04
C VAL A 48 17.78 19.05 19.77
N SER A 49 17.55 18.76 21.05
CA SER A 49 16.69 19.55 21.93
C SER A 49 17.13 21.01 21.98
N THR A 50 18.43 21.28 22.17
CA THR A 50 18.97 22.65 22.20
C THR A 50 18.88 23.33 20.83
N GLN A 51 19.23 22.62 19.74
CA GLN A 51 19.19 23.14 18.37
C GLN A 51 17.81 23.64 17.97
N TYR A 52 16.75 22.89 18.30
CA TYR A 52 15.37 23.28 18.02
C TYR A 52 14.70 24.00 19.20
N GLY A 53 15.41 24.15 20.32
CA GLY A 53 14.93 24.71 21.57
C GLY A 53 13.77 23.95 22.22
N LEU A 54 13.65 22.65 22.01
CA LEU A 54 12.56 21.78 22.46
C LEU A 54 12.74 21.33 23.91
N ASN A 55 11.65 21.23 24.66
CA ASN A 55 11.68 20.83 26.06
C ASN A 55 11.41 19.32 26.25
N PRO A 56 12.42 18.53 26.71
CA PRO A 56 12.23 17.11 26.95
C PRO A 56 11.31 16.80 28.15
N PHE A 57 11.20 17.70 29.14
CA PHE A 57 10.36 17.49 30.33
C PHE A 57 8.87 17.50 30.00
N THR A 58 8.46 18.31 29.02
CA THR A 58 7.07 18.37 28.53
C THR A 58 6.80 17.37 27.40
N ARG A 59 7.78 16.49 27.09
CA ARG A 59 7.72 15.54 25.97
C ARG A 59 7.54 16.19 24.60
N GLU A 60 7.98 17.43 24.43
CA GLU A 60 8.12 18.02 23.10
C GLU A 60 9.15 17.27 22.27
N ILE A 61 10.18 16.71 22.93
CA ILE A 61 11.17 15.82 22.33
C ILE A 61 11.52 14.67 23.29
N TYR A 62 11.68 13.46 22.76
CA TYR A 62 12.10 12.30 23.53
C TYR A 62 12.89 11.32 22.65
N ALA A 63 13.62 10.40 23.28
CA ALA A 63 14.40 9.40 22.58
C ALA A 63 13.57 8.14 22.32
N PHE A 64 13.45 7.79 21.04
CA PHE A 64 12.99 6.49 20.62
C PHE A 64 14.21 5.58 20.41
N PRO A 65 14.24 4.34 20.94
CA PRO A 65 15.36 3.43 20.67
C PRO A 65 15.58 3.23 19.16
N ASP A 66 16.75 2.78 18.72
CA ASP A 66 16.91 2.27 17.35
C ASP A 66 17.33 0.78 17.36
N LYS A 67 17.47 0.16 16.18
CA LYS A 67 17.87 -1.25 16.03
C LYS A 67 19.30 -1.53 16.48
N ASN A 68 20.18 -0.54 16.41
CA ASN A 68 21.61 -0.64 16.62
C ASN A 68 22.04 -0.13 18.00
N ASN A 69 21.13 -0.20 18.99
CA ASN A 69 21.37 0.26 20.35
C ASN A 69 21.71 1.77 20.45
N GLY A 70 21.30 2.56 19.47
CA GLY A 70 21.30 4.02 19.47
C GLY A 70 19.90 4.59 19.75
N ILE A 71 19.70 5.85 19.36
CA ILE A 71 18.42 6.56 19.54
C ILE A 71 18.05 7.38 18.30
N THR A 72 16.75 7.46 18.04
CA THR A 72 16.13 8.42 17.11
C THR A 72 15.42 9.50 17.91
N PRO A 73 15.80 10.79 17.77
CA PRO A 73 15.09 11.91 18.39
C PRO A 73 13.69 12.05 17.79
N VAL A 74 12.67 11.85 18.62
CA VAL A 74 11.27 12.01 18.24
C VAL A 74 10.70 13.29 18.83
N VAL A 75 10.01 14.05 18.00
CA VAL A 75 9.34 15.30 18.35
C VAL A 75 7.84 15.05 18.42
N GLY A 76 7.26 15.32 19.58
CA GLY A 76 5.82 15.22 19.80
C GLY A 76 5.06 16.32 19.05
N VAL A 77 3.73 16.19 18.97
CA VAL A 77 2.88 17.18 18.28
C VAL A 77 3.05 18.58 18.87
N ASP A 78 3.16 18.69 20.20
CA ASP A 78 3.40 19.97 20.87
C ASP A 78 4.78 20.55 20.56
N GLY A 79 5.79 19.68 20.39
CA GLY A 79 7.13 20.09 19.96
C GLY A 79 7.12 20.64 18.53
N TRP A 80 6.42 19.97 17.62
CA TRP A 80 6.19 20.47 16.25
C TRP A 80 5.46 21.80 16.26
N ALA A 81 4.38 21.92 17.03
CA ALA A 81 3.65 23.17 17.18
C ALA A 81 4.56 24.29 17.71
N ARG A 82 5.41 24.01 18.70
CA ARG A 82 6.33 25.02 19.25
C ARG A 82 7.33 25.52 18.22
N ILE A 83 8.00 24.62 17.48
CA ILE A 83 9.02 25.04 16.50
C ILE A 83 8.41 25.77 15.30
N ILE A 84 7.19 25.42 14.90
CA ILE A 84 6.48 26.13 13.84
C ILE A 84 6.09 27.53 14.31
N ASN A 85 5.41 27.64 15.46
CA ASN A 85 4.93 28.92 15.98
C ASN A 85 6.08 29.87 16.37
N SER A 86 7.23 29.32 16.78
CA SER A 86 8.42 30.12 17.12
C SER A 86 9.24 30.53 15.89
N HIS A 87 8.95 30.00 14.70
CA HIS A 87 9.74 30.29 13.51
C HIS A 87 9.47 31.73 13.03
N PRO A 88 10.49 32.60 12.85
CA PRO A 88 10.29 34.01 12.53
C PRO A 88 9.46 34.28 11.28
N GLN A 89 9.60 33.41 10.28
CA GLN A 89 8.90 33.50 8.99
C GLN A 89 7.51 32.84 8.98
N PHE A 90 7.06 32.19 10.06
CA PHE A 90 5.72 31.61 10.09
C PHE A 90 4.65 32.72 10.10
N ASP A 91 3.66 32.58 9.22
CA ASP A 91 2.57 33.55 9.04
C ASP A 91 1.18 32.91 9.12
N GLY A 92 1.09 31.76 9.79
CA GLY A 92 -0.15 31.01 9.93
C GLY A 92 -0.22 29.76 9.06
N MET A 93 -1.23 28.95 9.31
CA MET A 93 -1.52 27.74 8.55
C MET A 93 -3.01 27.46 8.50
N ASP A 94 -3.45 26.84 7.41
CA ASP A 94 -4.82 26.36 7.22
C ASP A 94 -4.85 24.83 7.05
N PHE A 95 -6.00 24.25 7.37
CA PHE A 95 -6.28 22.84 7.12
C PHE A 95 -7.56 22.70 6.31
N ALA A 96 -7.51 21.90 5.25
CA ALA A 96 -8.68 21.37 4.57
C ALA A 96 -8.66 19.85 4.71
N ALA A 97 -9.71 19.26 5.27
CA ALA A 97 -9.75 17.83 5.52
C ALA A 97 -11.10 17.26 5.13
N ASP A 98 -11.07 16.03 4.60
CA ASP A 98 -12.25 15.23 4.30
C ASP A 98 -12.14 13.85 5.01
N ALA A 99 -12.85 12.84 4.51
CA ALA A 99 -12.83 11.51 5.10
C ALA A 99 -11.53 10.73 4.83
N GLU A 100 -10.84 11.05 3.74
CA GLU A 100 -9.75 10.28 3.15
C GLU A 100 -8.43 11.05 3.13
N SER A 101 -8.47 12.39 3.20
CA SER A 101 -7.29 13.24 3.05
C SER A 101 -7.27 14.41 4.04
N CYS A 102 -6.08 14.93 4.29
CA CYS A 102 -5.88 16.21 4.96
C CYS A 102 -4.80 17.01 4.24
N THR A 103 -5.14 18.23 3.85
CA THR A 103 -4.23 19.20 3.26
C THR A 103 -3.88 20.27 4.28
N CYS A 104 -2.59 20.46 4.54
CA CYS A 104 -2.06 21.58 5.32
C CYS A 104 -1.44 22.62 4.38
N LYS A 105 -1.79 23.89 4.59
CA LYS A 105 -1.19 25.04 3.91
C LYS A 105 -0.46 25.89 4.94
N ILE A 106 0.85 26.10 4.77
CA ILE A 106 1.64 26.99 5.62
C ILE A 106 1.99 28.26 4.84
N TYR A 107 1.68 29.40 5.44
CA TYR A 107 2.05 30.71 4.92
C TYR A 107 3.34 31.18 5.56
N ARG A 108 4.17 31.82 4.74
CA ARG A 108 5.43 32.42 5.19
C ARG A 108 5.45 33.90 4.83
N LYS A 109 5.96 34.72 5.75
CA LYS A 109 6.06 36.18 5.56
C LYS A 109 6.94 36.58 4.38
N ASP A 110 7.91 35.73 4.02
CA ASP A 110 8.86 35.98 2.93
C ASP A 110 8.43 35.39 1.58
N ARG A 111 7.19 34.90 1.44
CA ARG A 111 6.70 34.27 0.21
C ARG A 111 5.26 34.66 -0.11
N ASN A 112 4.96 34.79 -1.40
CA ASN A 112 3.59 35.09 -1.87
C ASN A 112 2.72 33.84 -2.06
N HIS A 113 3.32 32.66 -2.05
CA HIS A 113 2.63 31.38 -2.25
C HIS A 113 2.84 30.47 -1.04
N PRO A 114 1.78 29.82 -0.53
CA PRO A 114 1.91 28.91 0.59
C PRO A 114 2.58 27.61 0.18
N ILE A 115 3.22 26.95 1.15
CA ILE A 115 3.62 25.56 1.02
C ILE A 115 2.39 24.72 1.32
N THR A 116 2.00 23.86 0.38
CA THR A 116 0.81 23.02 0.49
C THR A 116 1.22 21.55 0.44
N VAL A 117 0.77 20.76 1.41
CA VAL A 117 1.00 19.31 1.46
C VAL A 117 -0.32 18.60 1.77
N THR A 118 -0.59 17.54 1.03
CA THR A 118 -1.74 16.66 1.23
C THR A 118 -1.26 15.29 1.64
N GLU A 119 -1.80 14.79 2.74
CA GLU A 119 -1.57 13.43 3.23
C GLU A 119 -2.86 12.61 3.09
N TYR A 120 -2.71 11.33 2.74
CA TYR A 120 -3.82 10.40 2.53
C TYR A 120 -3.94 9.41 3.69
N LEU A 121 -5.15 9.23 4.20
CA LEU A 121 -5.45 8.38 5.34
C LEU A 121 -5.00 6.94 5.10
N GLU A 122 -5.20 6.42 3.88
CA GLU A 122 -4.85 5.06 3.52
C GLU A 122 -3.34 4.78 3.68
N GLU A 123 -2.51 5.73 3.26
CA GLU A 123 -1.05 5.64 3.35
C GLU A 123 -0.57 5.78 4.80
N CYS A 124 -1.08 6.79 5.51
CA CYS A 124 -0.61 7.13 6.84
C CYS A 124 -1.14 6.22 7.94
N LYS A 125 -2.38 5.73 7.83
CA LYS A 125 -3.07 5.03 8.92
C LYS A 125 -2.31 3.78 9.34
N ARG A 126 -2.12 3.62 10.64
CA ARG A 126 -1.52 2.42 11.25
C ARG A 126 -2.51 1.71 12.14
N ASN A 127 -2.26 0.44 12.40
CA ASN A 127 -3.02 -0.32 13.38
C ASN A 127 -2.49 -0.07 14.80
N THR A 128 -2.58 1.18 15.27
CA THR A 128 -2.23 1.56 16.64
C THR A 128 -3.41 2.23 17.32
N GLN A 129 -3.44 2.23 18.65
CA GLN A 129 -4.56 2.76 19.43
C GLN A 129 -4.91 4.24 19.08
N PRO A 130 -3.94 5.16 18.91
CA PRO A 130 -4.26 6.54 18.53
C PRO A 130 -4.90 6.66 17.14
N TRP A 131 -4.40 5.92 16.16
CA TRP A 131 -4.97 5.88 14.81
C TRP A 131 -6.34 5.22 14.75
N ASN A 132 -6.59 4.21 15.59
CA ASN A 132 -7.88 3.52 15.67
C ASN A 132 -8.97 4.38 16.33
N SER A 133 -8.59 5.21 17.32
CA SER A 133 -9.53 6.08 18.04
C SER A 133 -9.74 7.45 17.41
N HIS A 134 -8.69 8.07 16.84
CA HIS A 134 -8.73 9.43 16.33
C HIS A 134 -8.02 9.59 14.96
N PRO A 135 -8.40 8.82 13.93
CA PRO A 135 -7.66 8.75 12.65
C PRO A 135 -7.52 10.11 11.96
N ARG A 136 -8.58 10.92 11.91
CA ARG A 136 -8.55 12.25 11.27
C ARG A 136 -7.65 13.24 12.02
N ARG A 137 -7.59 13.16 13.35
CA ARG A 137 -6.69 13.99 14.17
C ARG A 137 -5.24 13.64 13.89
N MET A 138 -4.93 12.34 13.83
CA MET A 138 -3.60 11.84 13.51
C MET A 138 -3.17 12.27 12.10
N LEU A 139 -4.06 12.13 11.11
CA LEU A 139 -3.78 12.56 9.73
C LEU A 139 -3.49 14.06 9.63
N ARG A 140 -4.26 14.90 10.36
CA ARG A 140 -3.98 16.34 10.43
C ARG A 140 -2.59 16.65 10.98
N HIS A 141 -2.14 15.90 12.00
CA HIS A 141 -0.77 16.06 12.52
C HIS A 141 0.28 15.68 11.47
N LYS A 142 0.04 14.62 10.68
CA LYS A 142 0.92 14.24 9.57
C LYS A 142 1.05 15.34 8.53
N ALA A 143 -0.07 15.87 8.06
CA ALA A 143 -0.09 16.95 7.07
C ALA A 143 0.64 18.19 7.60
N MET A 144 0.42 18.55 8.87
CA MET A 144 1.11 19.66 9.54
C MET A 144 2.64 19.46 9.57
N ILE A 145 3.09 18.26 9.95
CA ILE A 145 4.51 17.93 10.09
C ILE A 145 5.22 17.95 8.73
N GLN A 146 4.65 17.32 7.71
CA GLN A 146 5.25 17.30 6.37
C GLN A 146 5.27 18.69 5.74
N ALA A 147 4.18 19.46 5.87
CA ALA A 147 4.16 20.86 5.44
C ALA A 147 5.22 21.69 6.15
N ALA A 148 5.39 21.53 7.47
CA ALA A 148 6.38 22.27 8.25
C ALA A 148 7.83 21.94 7.85
N ARG A 149 8.12 20.67 7.54
CA ARG A 149 9.44 20.25 7.03
C ARG A 149 9.78 20.96 5.73
N LEU A 150 8.85 20.97 4.77
CA LEU A 150 9.06 21.65 3.49
C LEU A 150 9.09 23.17 3.65
N ALA A 151 8.26 23.71 4.55
CA ALA A 151 8.17 25.14 4.79
C ALA A 151 9.43 25.68 5.49
N PHE A 152 10.04 24.97 6.43
CA PHE A 152 11.12 25.52 7.28
C PHE A 152 12.45 24.77 7.21
N GLY A 153 12.51 23.65 6.47
CA GLY A 153 13.73 22.87 6.32
C GLY A 153 14.14 22.10 7.58
N PHE A 154 13.17 21.75 8.45
CA PHE A 154 13.44 20.99 9.66
C PHE A 154 13.96 19.58 9.34
N GLY A 155 15.15 19.24 9.82
CA GLY A 155 15.84 17.98 9.56
C GLY A 155 16.38 17.29 10.82
N GLY A 156 16.58 15.97 10.77
CA GLY A 156 17.13 15.20 11.89
C GLY A 156 16.18 15.01 13.10
N ILE A 157 14.91 15.38 12.94
CA ILE A 157 13.82 15.11 13.90
C ILE A 157 12.74 14.30 13.20
N TYR A 158 12.06 13.42 13.93
CA TYR A 158 11.04 12.51 13.40
C TYR A 158 9.78 12.58 14.26
N ASP A 159 8.63 12.27 13.68
CA ASP A 159 7.47 11.91 14.50
C ASP A 159 7.51 10.43 14.91
N GLU A 160 6.66 10.03 15.85
CA GLU A 160 6.70 8.67 16.42
C GLU A 160 6.45 7.57 15.38
N ASP A 161 5.52 7.76 14.44
CA ASP A 161 5.25 6.75 13.42
C ASP A 161 6.39 6.67 12.39
N GLU A 162 7.09 7.78 12.13
CA GLU A 162 8.30 7.80 11.30
C GLU A 162 9.43 7.03 11.98
N ALA A 163 9.68 7.27 13.26
CA ALA A 163 10.68 6.53 14.03
C ALA A 163 10.36 5.03 14.12
N GLN A 164 9.08 4.68 14.25
CA GLN A 164 8.64 3.29 14.17
C GLN A 164 8.95 2.66 12.81
N ARG A 165 8.74 3.39 11.68
CA ARG A 165 9.13 2.90 10.34
C ARG A 165 10.64 2.75 10.16
N ILE A 166 11.44 3.57 10.82
CA ILE A 166 12.90 3.38 10.77
C ILE A 166 13.27 2.09 11.53
N GLN A 167 12.53 1.75 12.59
CA GLN A 167 12.68 0.49 13.32
C GLN A 167 12.05 -0.73 12.64
N THR A 168 11.08 -0.60 11.75
CA THR A 168 10.48 -1.73 11.05
C THR A 168 10.90 -1.63 9.59
N ASN A 169 11.62 -2.62 9.05
CA ASN A 169 11.78 -2.69 7.59
C ASN A 169 10.40 -3.07 7.03
N GLU A 170 9.48 -2.13 6.97
CA GLU A 170 8.17 -2.37 6.37
C GLU A 170 8.41 -2.60 4.88
N THR A 171 8.22 -3.83 4.45
CA THR A 171 7.83 -4.13 3.09
C THR A 171 6.65 -3.22 2.74
N PRO A 172 6.58 -2.68 1.51
CA PRO A 172 5.45 -1.86 1.08
C PRO A 172 4.16 -2.55 1.50
N LYS A 173 3.24 -1.81 2.15
CA LYS A 173 1.91 -2.34 2.45
C LYS A 173 1.33 -2.84 1.13
N GLU A 174 1.16 -4.15 0.99
CA GLU A 174 0.25 -4.68 -0.03
C GLU A 174 -1.07 -3.95 0.17
N ALA A 175 -1.51 -3.24 -0.88
CA ALA A 175 -2.83 -2.64 -0.91
C ALA A 175 -3.82 -3.72 -0.45
N LYS A 176 -4.72 -3.37 0.48
CA LYS A 176 -5.70 -4.34 0.96
C LYS A 176 -6.40 -4.93 -0.25
N ALA A 177 -6.30 -6.26 -0.40
CA ALA A 177 -7.09 -7.04 -1.34
C ALA A 177 -8.53 -6.52 -1.37
N ASP A 178 -8.92 -5.83 -2.44
CA ASP A 178 -10.32 -5.60 -2.75
C ASP A 178 -10.84 -6.93 -3.32
N PRO A 179 -11.73 -7.65 -2.61
CA PRO A 179 -12.20 -8.96 -3.05
C PRO A 179 -12.83 -8.92 -4.45
N GLU A 180 -13.36 -7.77 -4.85
CA GLU A 180 -13.91 -7.56 -6.18
C GLU A 180 -12.81 -7.38 -7.24
N GLN A 181 -11.73 -6.66 -6.91
CA GLN A 181 -10.56 -6.52 -7.78
C GLN A 181 -9.83 -7.85 -7.95
N ASP A 182 -9.66 -8.62 -6.87
CA ASP A 182 -9.05 -9.95 -6.93
C ASP A 182 -9.87 -10.92 -7.79
N ARG A 183 -11.20 -10.86 -7.68
CA ARG A 183 -12.10 -11.63 -8.54
C ARG A 183 -11.94 -11.25 -10.01
N LEU A 184 -11.90 -9.94 -10.31
CA LEU A 184 -11.71 -9.43 -11.66
C LEU A 184 -10.34 -9.80 -12.24
N ILE A 185 -9.29 -9.79 -11.42
CA ILE A 185 -7.94 -10.21 -11.84
C ILE A 185 -7.94 -11.70 -12.15
N ALA A 186 -8.50 -12.54 -11.28
CA ALA A 186 -8.56 -13.98 -11.48
C ALA A 186 -9.39 -14.38 -12.71
N GLU A 187 -10.58 -13.78 -12.89
CA GLU A 187 -11.44 -14.01 -14.06
C GLU A 187 -10.78 -13.52 -15.36
N GLY A 188 -10.12 -12.35 -15.31
CA GLY A 188 -9.44 -11.76 -16.47
C GLY A 188 -8.22 -12.56 -16.91
N GLU A 189 -7.43 -13.05 -15.97
CA GLU A 189 -6.29 -13.94 -16.26
C GLU A 189 -6.77 -15.29 -16.80
N ALA A 190 -7.86 -15.85 -16.26
CA ALA A 190 -8.46 -17.07 -16.80
C ALA A 190 -9.02 -16.89 -18.22
N ALA A 191 -9.59 -15.72 -18.53
CA ALA A 191 -10.05 -15.38 -19.87
C ALA A 191 -8.88 -15.15 -20.84
N ALA A 192 -7.80 -14.49 -20.38
CA ALA A 192 -6.61 -14.26 -21.19
C ALA A 192 -5.87 -15.56 -21.56
N ASN A 193 -5.77 -16.51 -20.63
CA ASN A 193 -5.20 -17.84 -20.89
C ASN A 193 -6.06 -18.72 -21.83
N LYS A 194 -7.26 -18.26 -22.21
CA LYS A 194 -8.11 -18.88 -23.23
C LYS A 194 -8.00 -18.19 -24.60
N GLY A 195 -7.10 -17.22 -24.74
CA GLY A 195 -6.88 -16.50 -25.99
C GLY A 195 -7.61 -15.16 -26.09
N MET A 196 -7.31 -14.44 -27.17
CA MET A 196 -7.74 -13.05 -27.37
C MET A 196 -9.26 -12.89 -27.46
N GLU A 197 -9.97 -13.85 -28.04
CA GLU A 197 -11.43 -13.79 -28.18
C GLU A 197 -12.15 -13.97 -26.84
N ALA A 198 -11.71 -14.93 -26.03
CA ALA A 198 -12.22 -15.12 -24.66
C ALA A 198 -11.96 -13.88 -23.79
N TYR A 199 -10.77 -13.28 -23.91
CA TYR A 199 -10.42 -12.05 -23.21
C TYR A 199 -11.30 -10.87 -23.62
N LYS A 200 -11.49 -10.61 -24.92
CA LYS A 200 -12.34 -9.53 -25.42
C LYS A 200 -13.78 -9.66 -24.92
N LYS A 201 -14.33 -10.88 -24.93
CA LYS A 201 -15.67 -11.17 -24.44
C LYS A 201 -15.80 -10.81 -22.96
N TRP A 202 -14.92 -11.34 -22.12
CA TRP A 202 -14.91 -11.04 -20.68
C TRP A 202 -14.73 -9.54 -20.41
N PHE A 203 -13.80 -8.87 -21.11
CA PHE A 203 -13.54 -7.43 -20.96
C PHE A 203 -14.75 -6.57 -21.37
N SER A 204 -15.61 -7.09 -22.26
CA SER A 204 -16.91 -6.49 -22.58
C SER A 204 -17.91 -6.65 -21.44
N GLU A 205 -18.01 -7.84 -20.86
CA GLU A 205 -18.99 -8.21 -19.82
C GLU A 205 -18.80 -7.47 -18.49
N ILE A 206 -17.55 -7.16 -18.10
CA ILE A 206 -17.27 -6.44 -16.84
C ILE A 206 -17.68 -4.95 -16.86
N GLY A 207 -17.99 -4.39 -18.05
CA GLY A 207 -18.48 -3.02 -18.20
C GLY A 207 -17.51 -1.92 -17.76
N ALA A 208 -17.95 -0.66 -17.79
CA ALA A 208 -17.09 0.49 -17.48
C ALA A 208 -16.60 0.53 -16.02
N ALA A 209 -17.47 0.15 -15.06
CA ALA A 209 -17.13 0.10 -13.65
C ALA A 209 -16.09 -0.99 -13.34
N GLY A 210 -16.26 -2.19 -13.92
CA GLY A 210 -15.29 -3.28 -13.77
C GLY A 210 -13.95 -2.97 -14.44
N ARG A 211 -13.95 -2.29 -15.59
CA ARG A 211 -12.70 -1.83 -16.25
C ARG A 211 -11.94 -0.81 -15.42
N LEU A 212 -12.65 0.13 -14.80
CA LEU A 212 -12.05 1.13 -13.93
C LEU A 212 -11.39 0.46 -12.71
N LYS A 213 -12.05 -0.54 -12.10
CA LYS A 213 -11.51 -1.31 -10.98
C LYS A 213 -10.35 -2.24 -11.38
N LEU A 214 -10.40 -2.82 -12.58
CA LEU A 214 -9.33 -3.68 -13.09
C LEU A 214 -8.02 -2.91 -13.26
N GLY A 215 -8.10 -1.66 -13.74
CA GLY A 215 -6.95 -0.79 -14.00
C GLY A 215 -6.24 -1.09 -15.33
N SER A 216 -5.56 -0.08 -15.87
CA SER A 216 -4.87 -0.16 -17.17
C SER A 216 -3.69 -1.13 -17.17
N GLU A 217 -3.03 -1.32 -16.03
CA GLU A 217 -1.88 -2.22 -15.89
C GLU A 217 -2.27 -3.69 -16.05
N ASN A 218 -3.34 -4.12 -15.37
CA ASN A 218 -3.87 -5.48 -15.51
C ASN A 218 -4.46 -5.70 -16.91
N HIS A 219 -5.09 -4.68 -17.50
CA HIS A 219 -5.57 -4.77 -18.89
C HIS A 219 -4.43 -5.06 -19.87
N GLU A 220 -3.32 -4.32 -19.79
CA GLU A 220 -2.19 -4.51 -20.70
C GLU A 220 -1.52 -5.87 -20.47
N ARG A 221 -1.35 -6.29 -19.21
CA ARG A 221 -0.85 -7.63 -18.86
C ARG A 221 -1.71 -8.73 -19.47
N PHE A 222 -3.02 -8.68 -19.31
CA PHE A 222 -3.93 -9.71 -19.82
C PHE A 222 -4.00 -9.73 -21.34
N LYS A 223 -3.90 -8.56 -21.98
CA LYS A 223 -3.81 -8.46 -23.44
C LYS A 223 -2.54 -9.13 -23.98
N GLN A 224 -1.41 -8.99 -23.28
CA GLN A 224 -0.16 -9.68 -23.63
C GLN A 224 -0.28 -11.19 -23.42
N ILE A 225 -0.87 -11.64 -22.31
CA ILE A 225 -1.14 -13.07 -22.08
C ILE A 225 -2.04 -13.62 -23.19
N ALA A 226 -3.13 -12.94 -23.51
CA ALA A 226 -4.09 -13.38 -24.53
C ALA A 226 -3.50 -13.37 -25.95
N ALA A 227 -2.59 -12.43 -26.25
CA ALA A 227 -1.88 -12.37 -27.52
C ALA A 227 -0.80 -13.47 -27.66
N ASN A 228 -0.18 -13.87 -26.54
CA ASN A 228 0.83 -14.92 -26.50
C ASN A 228 0.23 -16.32 -26.27
N THR A 229 -1.05 -16.39 -25.90
CA THR A 229 -1.79 -17.64 -25.78
C THR A 229 -2.19 -18.07 -27.18
N ILE A 230 -1.42 -19.02 -27.73
CA ILE A 230 -1.78 -19.74 -28.94
C ILE A 230 -3.05 -20.52 -28.59
N GLU A 231 -4.16 -20.21 -29.26
CA GLU A 231 -5.32 -21.11 -29.25
C GLU A 231 -4.80 -22.48 -29.71
N ALA A 232 -4.75 -23.44 -28.79
CA ALA A 232 -4.91 -24.81 -29.23
C ALA A 232 -6.31 -24.83 -29.83
N GLU A 233 -6.39 -24.70 -31.17
CA GLU A 233 -7.57 -25.11 -31.92
C GLU A 233 -8.06 -26.38 -31.24
N THR A 234 -9.31 -26.36 -30.77
CA THR A 234 -10.02 -27.60 -30.54
C THR A 234 -9.84 -28.38 -31.83
N VAL A 235 -8.96 -29.38 -31.81
CA VAL A 235 -8.86 -30.34 -32.90
C VAL A 235 -10.28 -30.87 -32.99
N GLU A 236 -11.02 -30.44 -34.02
CA GLU A 236 -12.14 -31.22 -34.50
C GLU A 236 -11.53 -32.59 -34.73
N THR A 237 -11.76 -33.52 -33.81
CA THR A 237 -11.43 -34.91 -34.03
C THR A 237 -12.25 -35.29 -35.24
N ALA A 238 -11.61 -35.28 -36.42
CA ALA A 238 -12.23 -35.69 -37.66
C ALA A 238 -12.99 -36.98 -37.37
N LYS A 239 -14.29 -36.99 -37.68
CA LYS A 239 -15.15 -38.15 -37.38
C LYS A 239 -14.44 -39.40 -37.90
N PRO A 240 -14.35 -40.47 -37.11
CA PRO A 240 -13.66 -41.67 -37.56
C PRO A 240 -14.33 -42.21 -38.83
N THR A 241 -13.52 -42.54 -39.84
CA THR A 241 -13.98 -43.33 -40.99
C THR A 241 -14.05 -44.78 -40.55
N PRO A 242 -15.23 -45.43 -40.58
CA PRO A 242 -15.35 -46.82 -40.16
C PRO A 242 -14.65 -47.75 -41.15
N THR A 243 -14.03 -48.83 -40.65
CA THR A 243 -13.61 -49.96 -41.50
C THR A 243 -14.83 -50.71 -42.04
N GLU A 244 -14.64 -51.55 -43.06
CA GLU A 244 -15.75 -52.35 -43.63
C GLU A 244 -16.48 -53.20 -42.57
N GLU A 245 -15.74 -53.83 -41.65
CA GLU A 245 -16.32 -54.60 -40.54
C GLU A 245 -17.12 -53.72 -39.56
N GLN A 246 -16.61 -52.51 -39.27
CA GLN A 246 -17.31 -51.56 -38.40
C GLN A 246 -18.57 -51.01 -39.07
N PHE A 247 -18.53 -50.76 -40.38
CA PHE A 247 -19.68 -50.30 -41.13
C PHE A 247 -20.78 -51.37 -41.18
N ALA A 248 -20.42 -52.64 -41.40
CA ALA A 248 -21.37 -53.75 -41.34
C ALA A 248 -22.06 -53.86 -39.97
N ALA A 249 -21.31 -53.65 -38.88
CA ALA A 249 -21.87 -53.63 -37.52
C ALA A 249 -22.79 -52.41 -37.29
N LEU A 250 -22.51 -51.26 -37.91
CA LEU A 250 -23.39 -50.08 -37.84
C LEU A 250 -24.69 -50.30 -38.60
N VAL A 251 -24.65 -50.93 -39.79
CA VAL A 251 -25.82 -51.33 -40.56
C VAL A 251 -26.71 -52.31 -39.76
N GLU A 252 -26.09 -53.30 -39.12
CA GLU A 252 -26.82 -54.24 -38.24
C GLU A 252 -27.44 -53.52 -37.04
N ALA A 253 -26.71 -52.62 -36.38
CA ALA A 253 -27.21 -51.87 -35.24
C ALA A 253 -28.38 -50.94 -35.61
N VAL A 254 -28.35 -50.33 -36.79
CA VAL A 254 -29.45 -49.47 -37.28
C VAL A 254 -30.66 -50.32 -37.66
N SER A 255 -30.47 -51.39 -38.43
CA SER A 255 -31.58 -52.27 -38.87
C SER A 255 -32.26 -53.03 -37.72
N THR A 256 -31.55 -53.28 -36.62
CA THR A 256 -32.10 -53.88 -35.40
C THR A 256 -32.66 -52.86 -34.40
N GLY A 257 -32.60 -51.56 -34.72
CA GLY A 257 -33.09 -50.47 -33.87
C GLY A 257 -32.23 -50.22 -32.63
N MET A 258 -31.01 -50.75 -32.58
CA MET A 258 -30.06 -50.50 -31.49
C MET A 258 -29.38 -49.13 -31.59
N LYS A 259 -29.36 -48.53 -32.79
CA LYS A 259 -28.89 -47.16 -33.03
C LYS A 259 -29.81 -46.43 -34.01
N GLU A 260 -29.93 -45.13 -33.81
CA GLU A 260 -30.69 -44.26 -34.72
C GLU A 260 -29.83 -43.86 -35.93
N VAL A 261 -30.45 -43.72 -37.10
CA VAL A 261 -29.81 -43.26 -38.35
C VAL A 261 -29.07 -41.94 -38.15
N ALA A 262 -29.71 -40.98 -37.46
CA ALA A 262 -29.12 -39.67 -37.18
C ALA A 262 -27.87 -39.76 -36.31
N GLU A 263 -27.85 -40.67 -35.33
CA GLU A 263 -26.72 -40.87 -34.43
C GLU A 263 -25.49 -41.39 -35.18
N VAL A 264 -25.68 -42.31 -36.14
CA VAL A 264 -24.59 -42.88 -36.94
C VAL A 264 -24.01 -41.84 -37.92
N LEU A 265 -24.87 -41.05 -38.58
CA LEU A 265 -24.45 -39.99 -39.51
C LEU A 265 -23.72 -38.84 -38.81
N GLU A 266 -24.08 -38.55 -37.55
CA GLU A 266 -23.37 -37.56 -36.74
C GLU A 266 -22.04 -38.07 -36.20
N ALA A 267 -21.93 -39.36 -35.86
CA ALA A 267 -20.75 -39.91 -35.21
C ALA A 267 -19.60 -40.31 -36.16
N TYR A 268 -19.88 -40.65 -37.43
CA TYR A 268 -18.88 -41.21 -38.36
C TYR A 268 -18.72 -40.41 -39.66
N ALA A 269 -17.51 -40.44 -40.24
CA ALA A 269 -17.25 -39.93 -41.58
C ALA A 269 -17.53 -41.04 -42.61
N LEU A 270 -18.78 -41.12 -43.08
CA LEU A 270 -19.22 -42.08 -44.08
C LEU A 270 -18.97 -41.56 -45.51
N THR A 271 -18.74 -42.48 -46.46
CA THR A 271 -18.82 -42.13 -47.89
C THR A 271 -20.28 -41.84 -48.28
N GLU A 272 -20.49 -41.19 -49.44
CA GLU A 272 -21.85 -40.91 -49.93
C GLU A 272 -22.69 -42.19 -50.10
N GLU A 273 -22.05 -43.29 -50.50
CA GLU A 273 -22.69 -44.60 -50.66
C GLU A 273 -23.08 -45.20 -49.29
N GLN A 274 -22.16 -45.17 -48.32
CA GLN A 274 -22.41 -45.65 -46.95
C GLN A 274 -23.50 -44.83 -46.24
N ALA A 275 -23.49 -43.52 -46.43
CA ALA A 275 -24.53 -42.64 -45.86
C ALA A 275 -25.89 -42.90 -46.50
N ALA A 276 -25.95 -43.17 -47.81
CA ALA A 276 -27.18 -43.54 -48.49
C ALA A 276 -27.72 -44.90 -48.00
N GLU A 277 -26.84 -45.87 -47.75
CA GLU A 277 -27.20 -47.18 -47.22
C GLU A 277 -27.78 -47.08 -45.81
N ILE A 278 -27.14 -46.34 -44.90
CA ILE A 278 -27.66 -46.13 -43.54
C ILE A 278 -28.99 -45.37 -43.54
N ASN A 279 -29.21 -44.42 -44.45
CA ASN A 279 -30.49 -43.70 -44.59
C ASN A 279 -31.63 -44.57 -45.15
N ALA A 280 -31.32 -45.71 -45.76
CA ALA A 280 -32.31 -46.60 -46.37
C ALA A 280 -32.81 -47.71 -45.44
N LEU A 281 -32.19 -47.86 -44.25
CA LEU A 281 -32.54 -48.83 -43.20
C LEU A 281 -33.57 -48.27 -42.23
#